data_AF-A0A8H2ZU30-F1
#
_entry.id   AF-A0A8H2ZU30-F1
#
_cell.length_a   1.000
_cell.length_b   1.000
_cell.length_c   1.000
_cell.angle_alpha   90.00
_cell.angle_beta   90.00
_cell.angle_gamma   90.00
#
_symmetry.space_group_name_H-M   'P 1'
#
loop_
_entity.id
_entity.type
_entity.pdbx_description
1 polymer ?
#
loop_
_entity_poly.entity_id
_entity_poly.type
_entity_poly.pdbx_seq_one_letter_code
_entity_poly.pdbx_strand_id
1 'polypeptide(L)'
;HPYAAQYVNSFTPCTIFEKAEFLVHSDEGTTVVEWLPDVDVGHEIPCRSYASDDGRVYTSVAYNVPTRHILAASALRTTFTYYDEDSNEVYTPDATHPNPQIHCSALELITPDAWTTVDGYEFAQNEFVNAVESIPLETLSAERGLKDYIVVGTTISRGEDLAVKGATYVFEVVEVVPEPGSKSRQYRLRLLCREDSKGAVTALCGMNGYLVSSMGQKIFVRAFDLDEKLTGIAFMDVGVCVTSLRPLKNLLLVGDMVKSVWFVAFQEEPFKLVPLGKDRQQLSVTHANFFFGSQGQLSFAVSDDLGVLRLYDYSPHHPDSNNGLRLICSSEFHTHVPHQDVLSVSRKADLSAESDAMEIQSLGVESSLIFGSSDGSIASLMPLSESEFGRLQLLQGQLIRNVQHVAGLNPKAHRYVKNDFVSRSLSNGILDGNLLAAFEELSVSKQVEMTQQIGAEREKILSDLLKLRTPW
;
A
#
# COMPACT_ATOMS: atom_id res chain seq x y z
N HIS A 1 21.57 -2.66 -15.19
CA HIS A 1 20.62 -1.55 -14.98
C HIS A 1 19.75 -1.41 -16.22
N PRO A 2 18.45 -1.07 -16.08
CA PRO A 2 17.59 -0.82 -17.24
C PRO A 2 18.14 0.38 -18.03
N TYR A 3 18.17 0.25 -19.36
CA TYR A 3 18.51 1.36 -20.25
C TYR A 3 17.29 2.25 -20.43
N ALA A 4 17.46 3.56 -20.25
CA ALA A 4 16.41 4.55 -20.45
C ALA A 4 17.00 5.73 -21.24
N ALA A 5 16.27 6.18 -22.27
CA ALA A 5 16.60 7.36 -23.05
C ALA A 5 15.30 8.09 -23.40
N GLN A 6 15.37 9.41 -23.54
CA GLN A 6 14.18 10.21 -23.85
C GLN A 6 13.64 9.92 -25.25
N TYR A 7 14.54 9.71 -26.22
CA TYR A 7 14.20 9.37 -27.59
C TYR A 7 15.10 8.26 -28.12
N VAL A 8 14.49 7.24 -28.71
CA VAL A 8 15.19 6.22 -29.49
C VAL A 8 14.97 6.51 -30.97
N ASN A 9 16.04 6.93 -31.67
CA ASN A 9 16.00 7.31 -33.08
C ASN A 9 16.04 6.09 -34.01
N SER A 10 16.80 5.06 -33.63
CA SER A 10 16.82 3.78 -34.35
C SER A 10 17.14 2.61 -33.43
N PHE A 11 16.65 1.44 -33.80
CA PHE A 11 16.79 0.19 -33.07
C PHE A 11 17.03 -0.95 -34.05
N THR A 12 18.06 -1.76 -33.81
CA THR A 12 18.33 -2.93 -34.67
C THR A 12 18.85 -4.12 -33.83
N PRO A 13 18.38 -5.35 -34.09
CA PRO A 13 18.94 -6.53 -33.47
C PRO A 13 20.41 -6.72 -33.88
N CYS A 14 21.27 -7.03 -32.92
CA CYS A 14 22.69 -7.26 -33.10
C CYS A 14 23.05 -8.68 -32.64
N THR A 15 23.46 -9.53 -33.58
CA THR A 15 23.81 -10.94 -33.29
C THR A 15 25.32 -11.20 -33.26
N ILE A 16 26.13 -10.13 -33.31
CA ILE A 16 27.60 -10.21 -33.46
C ILE A 16 28.27 -10.82 -32.21
N PHE A 17 27.65 -10.71 -31.03
CA PHE A 17 28.27 -11.07 -29.75
C PHE A 17 27.60 -12.27 -29.06
N GLU A 18 26.96 -13.17 -29.83
CA GLU A 18 26.33 -14.44 -29.40
C GLU A 18 25.14 -14.33 -28.43
N LYS A 19 24.92 -13.18 -27.78
CA LYS A 19 23.75 -12.87 -26.97
C LYS A 19 22.64 -12.19 -27.78
N ALA A 20 21.41 -12.21 -27.24
CA ALA A 20 20.27 -11.48 -27.78
C ALA A 20 20.42 -9.97 -27.50
N GLU A 21 21.32 -9.34 -28.25
CA GLU A 21 21.69 -7.94 -28.10
C GLU A 21 21.01 -7.05 -29.15
N PHE A 22 20.87 -5.78 -28.84
CA PHE A 22 20.31 -4.74 -29.69
C PHE A 22 21.24 -3.54 -29.72
N LEU A 23 21.37 -2.94 -30.89
CA LEU A 23 21.97 -1.63 -31.04
C LEU A 23 20.85 -0.58 -30.97
N VAL A 24 20.91 0.25 -29.93
CA VAL A 24 20.01 1.37 -29.73
C VAL A 24 20.78 2.64 -30.07
N HIS A 25 20.24 3.46 -30.97
CA HIS A 25 20.74 4.80 -31.22
C HIS A 25 19.76 5.80 -30.63
N SER A 26 20.15 6.47 -29.55
CA SER A 26 19.39 7.51 -28.88
C SER A 26 20.04 8.88 -29.05
N ASP A 27 19.45 9.88 -28.42
CA ASP A 27 20.04 11.20 -28.18
C ASP A 27 21.36 11.17 -27.39
N GLU A 28 21.57 10.14 -26.57
CA GLU A 28 22.82 9.91 -25.82
C GLU A 28 23.89 9.17 -26.63
N GLY A 29 23.58 8.74 -27.85
CA GLY A 29 24.48 8.04 -28.75
C GLY A 29 24.09 6.58 -29.01
N THR A 30 25.05 5.80 -29.52
CA THR A 30 24.82 4.39 -29.84
C THR A 30 25.29 3.49 -28.71
N THR A 31 24.38 2.69 -28.18
CA THR A 31 24.62 1.77 -27.05
C THR A 31 24.18 0.36 -27.42
N VAL A 32 24.97 -0.63 -27.02
CA VAL A 32 24.59 -2.05 -27.09
C VAL A 32 23.81 -2.37 -25.81
N VAL A 33 22.61 -2.90 -25.97
CA VAL A 33 21.75 -3.34 -24.86
C VAL A 33 21.38 -4.81 -25.04
N GLU A 34 21.14 -5.51 -23.94
CA GLU A 34 20.63 -6.89 -23.95
C GLU A 34 19.27 -6.93 -23.24
N TRP A 35 18.46 -7.95 -23.52
CA TRP A 35 17.28 -8.21 -22.69
C TRP A 35 17.71 -8.41 -21.23
N LEU A 36 16.95 -7.82 -20.30
CA LEU A 36 17.11 -8.16 -18.90
C LEU A 36 16.81 -9.66 -18.72
N PRO A 37 17.74 -10.44 -18.15
CA PRO A 37 17.50 -11.85 -17.90
C PRO A 37 16.36 -12.02 -16.90
N ASP A 38 15.61 -13.11 -17.03
CA ASP A 38 14.54 -13.54 -16.12
C ASP A 38 13.39 -12.53 -15.92
N VAL A 39 13.19 -11.58 -16.84
CA VAL A 39 12.02 -10.70 -16.85
C VAL A 39 10.98 -11.25 -17.82
N ASP A 40 9.77 -11.50 -17.32
CA ASP A 40 8.62 -11.84 -18.13
C ASP A 40 7.98 -10.56 -18.69
N VAL A 41 7.94 -10.48 -20.01
CA VAL A 41 7.35 -9.38 -20.80
C VAL A 41 5.98 -9.75 -21.38
N GLY A 42 5.45 -10.93 -21.06
CA GLY A 42 4.12 -11.39 -21.51
C GLY A 42 2.95 -10.72 -20.77
N HIS A 43 3.22 -10.11 -19.62
CA HIS A 43 2.25 -9.35 -18.83
C HIS A 43 2.22 -7.86 -19.23
N GLU A 44 1.12 -7.16 -18.93
CA GLU A 44 0.98 -5.72 -19.22
C GLU A 44 2.07 -4.87 -18.54
N ILE A 45 2.47 -5.28 -17.33
CA ILE A 45 3.62 -4.72 -16.61
C ILE A 45 4.71 -5.79 -16.60
N PRO A 46 5.90 -5.52 -17.17
CA PRO A 46 7.02 -6.44 -17.11
C PRO A 46 7.35 -6.80 -15.67
N CYS A 47 7.44 -8.09 -15.37
CA CYS A 47 7.63 -8.57 -14.01
C CYS A 47 8.70 -9.65 -13.93
N ARG A 48 9.27 -9.82 -12.74
CA ARG A 48 10.14 -10.95 -12.42
C ARG A 48 9.46 -11.72 -11.30
N SER A 49 9.16 -12.99 -11.54
CA SER A 49 8.66 -13.86 -10.49
C SER A 49 9.84 -14.37 -9.67
N TYR A 50 9.87 -14.00 -8.40
CA TYR A 50 10.71 -14.66 -7.42
C TYR A 50 9.87 -15.77 -6.77
N ALA A 51 9.95 -16.97 -7.35
CA ALA A 51 9.54 -18.17 -6.64
C ALA A 51 10.72 -18.60 -5.79
N SER A 52 10.59 -18.56 -4.46
CA SER A 52 11.59 -19.21 -3.64
C SER A 52 11.64 -20.69 -4.05
N ASP A 53 12.85 -21.25 -4.23
CA ASP A 53 13.04 -22.63 -4.72
C ASP A 53 12.34 -23.69 -3.84
N ASP A 54 11.92 -23.30 -2.64
CA ASP A 54 11.26 -24.10 -1.63
C ASP A 54 9.74 -23.86 -1.49
N GLY A 55 9.14 -22.99 -2.30
CA GLY A 55 7.70 -22.74 -2.32
C GLY A 55 7.16 -21.99 -1.10
N ARG A 56 7.98 -21.14 -0.46
CA ARG A 56 7.54 -20.27 0.64
C ARG A 56 6.49 -19.27 0.17
N VAL A 57 5.56 -18.98 1.07
CA VAL A 57 4.56 -17.92 0.90
C VAL A 57 5.03 -16.72 1.71
N TYR A 58 5.10 -15.56 1.08
CA TYR A 58 5.40 -14.29 1.77
C TYR A 58 4.10 -13.56 2.09
N THR A 59 3.93 -13.14 3.34
CA THR A 59 2.70 -12.51 3.84
C THR A 59 2.81 -11.00 3.98
N SER A 60 4.02 -10.47 4.17
CA SER A 60 4.30 -9.04 4.32
C SER A 60 5.70 -8.74 3.82
N VAL A 61 5.87 -7.59 3.17
CA VAL A 61 7.14 -7.16 2.60
C VAL A 61 7.38 -5.68 2.91
N ALA A 62 8.61 -5.33 3.29
CA ALA A 62 9.06 -3.95 3.42
C ALA A 62 10.37 -3.73 2.66
N TYR A 63 10.58 -2.52 2.17
CA TYR A 63 11.84 -2.14 1.54
C TYR A 63 12.62 -1.19 2.44
N ASN A 64 13.86 -1.55 2.78
CA ASN A 64 14.74 -0.69 3.57
C ASN A 64 15.58 0.18 2.63
N VAL A 65 15.21 1.45 2.51
CA VAL A 65 15.86 2.41 1.61
C VAL A 65 17.36 2.59 1.89
N PRO A 66 17.83 2.75 3.16
CA PRO A 66 19.24 3.00 3.43
C PRO A 66 20.18 1.88 2.97
N THR A 67 19.81 0.63 3.22
CA THR A 67 20.64 -0.53 2.87
C THR A 67 20.26 -1.16 1.53
N ARG A 68 19.11 -0.76 0.94
CA ARG A 68 18.54 -1.31 -0.31
C ARG A 68 18.26 -2.81 -0.23
N HIS A 69 17.74 -3.27 0.90
CA HIS A 69 17.31 -4.67 1.06
C HIS A 69 15.79 -4.77 1.15
N ILE A 70 15.28 -5.93 0.75
CA ILE A 70 13.89 -6.32 0.90
C ILE A 70 13.79 -7.16 2.17
N LEU A 71 12.80 -6.87 3.00
CA LEU A 71 12.49 -7.61 4.21
C LEU A 71 11.17 -8.32 3.95
N ALA A 72 11.18 -9.64 3.94
CA ALA A 72 10.00 -10.43 3.63
C ALA A 72 9.66 -11.38 4.78
N ALA A 73 8.43 -11.31 5.27
CA ALA A 73 7.92 -12.28 6.23
C ALA A 73 7.40 -13.50 5.47
N SER A 74 8.06 -14.65 5.63
CA SER A 74 7.58 -15.92 5.11
C SER A 74 6.63 -16.60 6.11
N ALA A 75 5.71 -17.41 5.60
CA ALA A 75 4.78 -18.22 6.38
C ALA A 75 4.99 -19.71 6.06
N LEU A 76 5.57 -20.42 7.03
CA LEU A 76 5.85 -21.85 6.93
C LEU A 76 4.75 -22.64 7.64
N ARG A 77 4.27 -23.72 7.03
CA ARG A 77 3.31 -24.61 7.69
C ARG A 77 4.05 -25.49 8.70
N THR A 78 3.63 -25.42 9.95
CA THR A 78 4.12 -26.24 11.05
C THR A 78 2.96 -26.91 11.77
N THR A 79 3.27 -27.83 12.65
CA THR A 79 2.30 -28.50 13.51
C THR A 79 1.85 -27.55 14.62
N PHE A 80 0.55 -27.35 14.79
CA PHE A 80 0.04 -26.58 15.92
C PHE A 80 0.25 -27.35 17.22
N THR A 81 0.85 -26.68 18.20
CA THR A 81 1.03 -27.21 19.56
C THR A 81 0.13 -26.44 20.51
N TYR A 82 -0.70 -27.16 21.28
CA TYR A 82 -1.61 -26.55 22.24
C TYR A 82 -0.98 -26.53 23.64
N TYR A 83 -0.83 -25.33 24.19
CA TYR A 83 -0.22 -25.08 25.51
C TYR A 83 -1.26 -24.58 26.52
N ASP A 84 -1.10 -24.92 27.80
CA ASP A 84 -1.88 -24.33 28.90
C ASP A 84 -1.36 -22.94 29.32
N GLU A 85 -1.85 -22.43 30.46
CA GLU A 85 -1.36 -21.15 31.02
C GLU A 85 0.08 -21.23 31.53
N ASP A 86 0.52 -22.41 31.97
CA ASP A 86 1.85 -22.70 32.49
C ASP A 86 2.85 -23.13 31.39
N SER A 87 2.43 -23.04 30.12
CA SER A 87 3.21 -23.42 28.93
C SER A 87 3.53 -24.92 28.83
N ASN A 88 2.73 -25.79 29.46
CA ASN A 88 2.81 -27.23 29.26
C ASN A 88 1.96 -27.64 28.06
N GLU A 89 2.45 -28.60 27.28
CA GLU A 89 1.69 -29.18 26.18
C GLU A 89 0.52 -30.01 26.72
N VAL A 90 -0.71 -29.61 26.35
CA VAL A 90 -1.95 -30.24 26.85
C VAL A 90 -2.39 -31.37 25.92
N TYR A 91 -2.16 -31.19 24.61
CA TYR A 91 -2.64 -32.10 23.60
C TYR A 91 -1.52 -33.00 23.07
N THR A 92 -1.62 -34.30 23.38
CA THR A 92 -0.83 -35.34 22.71
C THR A 92 -1.67 -36.01 21.63
N PRO A 93 -1.23 -36.00 20.36
CA PRO A 93 -1.97 -36.65 19.27
C PRO A 93 -2.14 -38.16 19.48
N ASP A 94 -3.27 -38.68 19.05
CA ASP A 94 -3.45 -40.11 18.80
C ASP A 94 -2.87 -40.46 17.41
N ALA A 95 -2.35 -41.69 17.25
CA ALA A 95 -1.73 -42.14 16.00
C ALA A 95 -2.67 -42.13 14.78
N THR A 96 -3.98 -42.02 15.03
CA THR A 96 -5.06 -42.05 14.03
C THR A 96 -5.36 -40.69 13.41
N HIS A 97 -5.03 -39.57 14.08
CA HIS A 97 -5.38 -38.22 13.63
C HIS A 97 -4.13 -37.33 13.59
N PRO A 98 -3.74 -36.81 12.42
CA PRO A 98 -2.61 -35.90 12.34
C PRO A 98 -2.91 -34.60 13.09
N ASN A 99 -1.88 -34.01 13.69
CA ASN A 99 -2.03 -32.73 14.36
C ASN A 99 -2.54 -31.64 13.41
N PRO A 100 -3.35 -30.69 13.90
CA PRO A 100 -3.71 -29.50 13.14
C PRO A 100 -2.44 -28.75 12.72
N GLN A 101 -2.49 -28.10 11.55
CA GLN A 101 -1.40 -27.28 11.04
C GLN A 101 -1.68 -25.80 11.35
N ILE A 102 -0.61 -25.05 11.61
CA ILE A 102 -0.62 -23.59 11.76
C ILE A 102 0.54 -23.00 10.95
N HIS A 103 0.50 -21.69 10.73
CA HIS A 103 1.64 -20.97 10.19
C HIS A 103 2.60 -20.52 11.30
N CYS A 104 3.89 -20.71 11.08
CA CYS A 104 4.97 -20.08 11.82
C CYS A 104 5.74 -19.19 10.83
N SER A 105 6.09 -17.98 11.27
CA SER A 105 6.76 -17.03 10.39
C SER A 105 8.28 -17.04 10.53
N ALA A 106 8.96 -16.59 9.47
CA ALA A 106 10.35 -16.14 9.53
C ALA A 106 10.47 -14.79 8.83
N LEU A 107 11.39 -13.94 9.29
CA LEU A 107 11.78 -12.71 8.60
C LEU A 107 13.02 -13.00 7.76
N GLU A 108 12.98 -12.67 6.48
CA GLU A 108 14.06 -12.91 5.53
C GLU A 108 14.59 -11.57 5.00
N LEU A 109 15.91 -11.39 5.06
CA LEU A 109 16.62 -10.27 4.46
C LEU A 109 17.06 -10.68 3.05
N ILE A 110 16.49 -10.07 2.02
CA ILE A 110 16.71 -10.40 0.62
C ILE A 110 17.45 -9.25 -0.07
N THR A 111 18.53 -9.57 -0.79
CA THR A 111 19.25 -8.59 -1.60
C THR A 111 18.64 -8.48 -3.00
N PRO A 112 18.26 -7.30 -3.49
CA PRO A 112 17.57 -7.13 -4.77
C PRO A 112 18.45 -7.38 -6.00
N ASP A 113 19.78 -7.37 -5.86
CA ASP A 113 20.69 -7.62 -6.98
C ASP A 113 20.68 -9.11 -7.40
N ALA A 114 20.74 -10.01 -6.42
CA ALA A 114 20.77 -11.45 -6.64
C ALA A 114 19.41 -12.12 -6.40
N TRP A 115 18.47 -11.44 -5.73
CA TRP A 115 17.22 -12.01 -5.22
C TRP A 115 17.47 -13.25 -4.36
N THR A 116 18.45 -13.18 -3.46
CA THR A 116 18.78 -14.28 -2.54
C THR A 116 18.61 -13.81 -1.10
N THR A 117 18.08 -14.69 -0.24
CA THR A 117 18.05 -14.48 1.20
C THR A 117 19.47 -14.50 1.76
N VAL A 118 19.93 -13.39 2.34
CA VAL A 118 21.26 -13.23 2.92
C VAL A 118 21.31 -13.51 4.41
N ASP A 119 20.21 -13.29 5.11
CA ASP A 119 20.05 -13.55 6.54
C ASP A 119 18.57 -13.69 6.90
N GLY A 120 18.27 -14.18 8.10
CA GLY A 120 16.89 -14.30 8.55
C GLY A 120 16.72 -14.49 10.05
N TYR A 121 15.48 -14.39 10.51
CA TYR A 121 15.10 -14.59 11.90
C TYR A 121 13.84 -15.46 11.97
N GLU A 122 13.91 -16.58 12.68
CA GLU A 122 12.78 -17.48 12.90
C GLU A 122 11.98 -17.07 14.13
N PHE A 123 10.66 -16.96 14.01
CA PHE A 123 9.77 -16.64 15.13
C PHE A 123 9.39 -17.89 15.93
N ALA A 124 8.80 -17.70 17.11
CA ALA A 124 8.45 -18.81 17.98
C ALA A 124 7.31 -19.68 17.40
N GLN A 125 7.14 -20.89 17.94
CA GLN A 125 6.02 -21.76 17.59
C GLN A 125 4.68 -21.02 17.81
N ASN A 126 3.73 -21.21 16.89
CA ASN A 126 2.43 -20.53 16.86
C ASN A 126 2.49 -18.99 16.74
N GLU A 127 3.66 -18.43 16.43
CA GLU A 127 3.85 -17.00 16.18
C GLU A 127 3.89 -16.71 14.69
N PHE A 128 3.05 -15.78 14.24
CA PHE A 128 3.00 -15.34 12.85
C PHE A 128 3.10 -13.82 12.75
N VAL A 129 3.76 -13.36 11.70
CA VAL A 129 3.96 -11.94 11.40
C VAL A 129 2.73 -11.38 10.71
N ASN A 130 2.18 -10.29 11.25
CA ASN A 130 1.08 -9.55 10.61
C ASN A 130 1.58 -8.38 9.76
N ALA A 131 2.63 -7.69 10.22
CA ALA A 131 3.13 -6.49 9.57
C ALA A 131 4.66 -6.37 9.72
N VAL A 132 5.33 -6.02 8.62
CA VAL A 132 6.73 -5.63 8.56
C VAL A 132 6.80 -4.23 7.98
N GLU A 133 7.46 -3.30 8.65
CA GLU A 133 7.60 -1.91 8.20
C GLU A 133 9.03 -1.41 8.45
N SER A 134 9.57 -0.62 7.51
CA SER A 134 10.81 0.14 7.72
C SER A 134 10.45 1.52 8.27
N ILE A 135 10.71 1.75 9.56
CA ILE A 135 10.21 2.90 10.29
C ILE A 135 11.37 3.80 10.76
N PRO A 136 11.37 5.10 10.42
CA PRO A 136 12.31 6.06 11.00
C PRO A 136 11.91 6.38 12.44
N LEU A 137 12.74 5.97 13.40
CA LEU A 137 12.56 6.26 14.83
C LEU A 137 13.60 7.25 15.33
N GLU A 138 13.25 8.01 16.36
CA GLU A 138 14.14 8.95 17.01
C GLU A 138 15.30 8.21 17.71
N THR A 139 16.52 8.69 17.51
CA THR A 139 17.72 8.13 18.13
C THR A 139 18.80 9.20 18.30
N LEU A 140 19.52 9.13 19.42
CA LEU A 140 20.72 9.95 19.67
C LEU A 140 21.94 9.47 18.88
N SER A 141 21.89 8.25 18.34
CA SER A 141 22.99 7.61 17.61
C SER A 141 23.15 8.13 16.17
N ALA A 142 22.17 8.85 15.65
CA ALA A 142 22.18 9.39 14.29
C ALA A 142 22.33 10.93 14.29
N GLU A 143 23.12 11.48 13.37
CA GLU A 143 23.36 12.94 13.27
C GLU A 143 22.07 13.76 13.10
N ARG A 144 21.08 13.20 12.39
CA ARG A 144 19.79 13.85 12.13
C ARG A 144 18.74 13.57 13.22
N GLY A 145 19.09 12.80 14.25
CA GLY A 145 18.17 12.37 15.28
C GLY A 145 17.18 11.28 14.87
N LEU A 146 17.22 10.80 13.61
CA LEU A 146 16.32 9.75 13.10
C LEU A 146 17.14 8.66 12.39
N LYS A 147 16.71 7.40 12.57
CA LYS A 147 17.28 6.23 11.89
C LYS A 147 16.18 5.24 11.55
N ASP A 148 16.27 4.63 10.37
CA ASP A 148 15.34 3.58 9.93
C ASP A 148 15.65 2.27 10.64
N TYR A 149 14.61 1.71 11.27
CA TYR A 149 14.62 0.39 11.89
C TYR A 149 13.57 -0.49 11.22
N ILE A 150 13.80 -1.80 11.21
CA ILE A 150 12.81 -2.77 10.75
C ILE A 150 11.96 -3.17 11.94
N VAL A 151 10.67 -2.84 11.90
CA VAL A 151 9.74 -3.16 12.97
C VAL A 151 8.79 -4.24 12.52
N VAL A 152 8.62 -5.28 13.34
CA VAL A 152 7.76 -6.43 13.05
C VAL A 152 6.72 -6.61 14.13
N GLY A 153 5.46 -6.71 13.72
CA GLY A 153 4.31 -6.93 14.59
C GLY A 153 3.81 -8.36 14.42
N THR A 154 3.69 -9.10 15.53
CA THR A 154 3.31 -10.51 15.51
C THR A 154 2.05 -10.80 16.32
N THR A 155 1.43 -11.93 15.99
CA THR A 155 0.38 -12.59 16.78
C THR A 155 0.90 -13.94 17.23
N ILE A 156 0.67 -14.28 18.49
CA ILE A 156 0.97 -15.59 19.08
C ILE A 156 -0.37 -16.27 19.37
N SER A 157 -0.70 -17.27 18.55
CA SER A 157 -1.91 -18.07 18.71
C SER A 157 -1.76 -19.06 19.87
N ARG A 158 -2.77 -19.09 20.75
CA ARG A 158 -2.80 -19.98 21.93
C ARG A 158 -4.05 -20.86 21.94
N GLY A 159 -4.71 -21.02 20.80
CA GLY A 159 -6.05 -21.61 20.71
C GLY A 159 -7.16 -20.60 21.09
N GLU A 160 -8.41 -21.07 21.08
CA GLU A 160 -9.59 -20.23 21.35
C GLU A 160 -9.78 -19.94 22.85
N ASP A 161 -9.46 -20.91 23.71
CA ASP A 161 -9.70 -20.81 25.16
C ASP A 161 -8.77 -19.80 25.86
N LEU A 162 -7.61 -19.51 25.25
CA LEU A 162 -6.59 -18.63 25.81
C LEU A 162 -6.53 -17.32 25.04
N ALA A 163 -6.42 -16.22 25.78
CA ALA A 163 -6.24 -14.91 25.17
C ALA A 163 -4.99 -14.89 24.28
N VAL A 164 -5.20 -14.44 23.04
CA VAL A 164 -4.13 -14.21 22.06
C VAL A 164 -3.11 -13.22 22.60
N LYS A 165 -1.83 -13.48 22.36
CA LYS A 165 -0.74 -12.54 22.67
C LYS A 165 -0.16 -12.00 21.37
N GLY A 166 0.73 -11.03 21.47
CA GLY A 166 1.51 -10.54 20.34
C GLY A 166 2.87 -10.07 20.81
N ALA A 167 3.73 -9.69 19.89
CA ALA A 167 4.99 -9.04 20.21
C ALA A 167 5.34 -7.99 19.14
N THR A 168 6.14 -7.02 19.54
CA THR A 168 6.76 -6.05 18.63
C THR A 168 8.26 -6.26 18.67
N TYR A 169 8.86 -6.49 17.51
CA TYR A 169 10.30 -6.65 17.36
C TYR A 169 10.88 -5.45 16.63
N VAL A 170 12.05 -5.00 17.06
CA VAL A 170 12.82 -3.94 16.38
C VAL A 170 14.17 -4.52 15.99
N PHE A 171 14.45 -4.52 14.69
CA PHE A 171 15.71 -4.97 14.11
C PHE A 171 16.46 -3.82 13.45
N GLU A 172 17.77 -3.98 13.36
CA GLU A 172 18.66 -3.16 12.56
C GLU A 172 19.34 -4.02 11.50
N VAL A 173 19.42 -3.52 10.27
CA VAL A 173 20.23 -4.13 9.21
C VAL A 173 21.65 -3.59 9.35
N VAL A 174 22.57 -4.44 9.80
CA VAL A 174 23.98 -4.07 10.03
C VAL A 174 24.88 -4.64 8.95
N GLU A 175 25.85 -3.84 8.49
CA GLU A 175 26.92 -4.33 7.62
C GLU A 175 27.92 -5.12 8.47
N VAL A 176 28.22 -6.35 8.06
CA VAL A 176 29.15 -7.24 8.73
C VAL A 176 30.40 -7.45 7.90
N VAL A 177 31.51 -7.76 8.58
CA VAL A 177 32.78 -8.06 7.90
C VAL A 177 32.58 -9.29 7.00
N PRO A 178 32.84 -9.19 5.68
CA PRO A 178 32.68 -10.32 4.77
C PRO A 178 33.57 -11.50 5.17
N GLU A 179 33.07 -12.72 4.95
CA GLU A 179 33.88 -13.92 5.14
C GLU A 179 35.13 -13.90 4.25
N PRO A 180 36.28 -14.45 4.72
CA PRO A 180 37.52 -14.45 3.96
C PRO A 180 37.36 -15.11 2.58
N GLY A 181 37.39 -14.29 1.52
CA GLY A 181 37.23 -14.73 0.13
C GLY A 181 35.99 -14.17 -0.58
N SER A 182 34.99 -13.67 0.16
CA SER A 182 33.88 -12.92 -0.44
C SER A 182 34.29 -11.47 -0.71
N LYS A 183 33.95 -10.98 -1.91
CA LYS A 183 34.14 -9.56 -2.30
C LYS A 183 32.88 -8.71 -2.07
N SER A 184 31.74 -9.33 -1.77
CA SER A 184 30.48 -8.61 -1.54
C SER A 184 30.37 -8.16 -0.09
N ARG A 185 29.76 -6.99 0.11
CA ARG A 185 29.30 -6.55 1.43
C ARG A 185 28.28 -7.54 1.95
N GLN A 186 28.37 -7.90 3.22
CA GLN A 186 27.43 -8.79 3.87
C GLN A 186 26.60 -8.00 4.86
N TYR A 187 25.31 -8.30 4.94
CA TYR A 187 24.36 -7.66 5.83
C TYR A 187 23.69 -8.72 6.69
N ARG A 188 23.40 -8.37 7.94
CA ARG A 188 22.68 -9.24 8.89
C ARG A 188 21.61 -8.48 9.65
N LEU A 189 20.60 -9.20 10.11
CA LEU A 189 19.56 -8.71 11.01
C LEU A 189 20.04 -8.78 12.45
N ARG A 190 20.15 -7.62 13.10
CA ARG A 190 20.42 -7.51 14.53
C ARG A 190 19.11 -7.19 15.25
N LEU A 191 18.61 -8.13 16.05
CA LEU A 191 17.50 -7.86 16.97
C LEU A 191 17.97 -6.91 18.08
N LEU A 192 17.31 -5.77 18.21
CA LEU A 192 17.59 -4.77 19.25
C LEU A 192 16.61 -4.88 20.43
N CYS A 193 15.33 -5.03 20.12
CA CYS A 193 14.28 -5.02 21.13
C CYS A 193 13.16 -6.01 20.77
N ARG A 194 12.64 -6.71 21.78
CA ARG A 194 11.38 -7.46 21.72
C ARG A 194 10.51 -7.00 22.88
N GLU A 195 9.33 -6.48 22.56
CA GLU A 195 8.32 -6.05 23.54
C GLU A 195 7.10 -6.97 23.43
N ASP A 196 6.87 -7.80 24.45
CA ASP A 196 5.69 -8.66 24.51
C ASP A 196 4.41 -7.83 24.76
N SER A 197 3.37 -8.12 24.00
CA SER A 197 2.09 -7.41 24.02
C SER A 197 0.95 -8.31 24.50
N LYS A 198 0.01 -7.73 25.26
CA LYS A 198 -1.15 -8.43 25.82
C LYS A 198 -2.26 -8.74 24.80
N GLY A 199 -1.99 -8.50 23.53
CA GLY A 199 -2.89 -8.75 22.41
C GLY A 199 -2.10 -8.74 21.10
N ALA A 200 -2.74 -9.17 20.02
CA ALA A 200 -2.14 -9.20 18.69
C ALA A 200 -1.67 -7.81 18.24
N VAL A 201 -0.48 -7.75 17.64
CA VAL A 201 0.08 -6.54 17.01
C VAL A 201 -0.11 -6.68 15.51
N THR A 202 -1.23 -6.15 15.02
CA THR A 202 -1.72 -6.35 13.65
C THR A 202 -1.27 -5.29 12.64
N ALA A 203 -0.96 -4.07 13.11
CA ALA A 203 -0.59 -2.95 12.26
C ALA A 203 0.46 -2.08 12.94
N LEU A 204 1.34 -1.48 12.13
CA LEU A 204 2.47 -0.67 12.55
C LEU A 204 2.59 0.57 11.66
N CYS A 205 3.08 1.68 12.21
CA CYS A 205 3.58 2.80 11.40
C CYS A 205 4.52 3.73 12.21
N GLY A 206 5.34 4.51 11.51
CA GLY A 206 6.16 5.57 12.10
C GLY A 206 5.47 6.93 12.09
N MET A 207 5.45 7.65 13.21
CA MET A 207 4.86 8.98 13.28
C MET A 207 5.77 9.90 14.10
N ASN A 208 6.34 10.94 13.47
CA ASN A 208 7.23 11.91 14.11
C ASN A 208 8.39 11.29 14.93
N GLY A 209 9.02 10.22 14.43
CA GLY A 209 10.10 9.52 15.17
C GLY A 209 9.61 8.57 16.26
N TYR A 210 8.31 8.44 16.48
CA TYR A 210 7.71 7.47 17.37
C TYR A 210 7.17 6.26 16.60
N LEU A 211 7.14 5.11 17.27
CA LEU A 211 6.46 3.92 16.78
C LEU A 211 4.99 3.97 17.18
N VAL A 212 4.08 3.83 16.22
CA VAL A 212 2.67 3.54 16.48
C VAL A 212 2.40 2.09 16.15
N SER A 213 1.78 1.38 17.08
CA SER A 213 1.50 -0.06 16.94
C SER A 213 0.14 -0.40 17.54
N SER A 214 -0.61 -1.27 16.88
CA SER A 214 -1.83 -1.84 17.45
C SER A 214 -1.54 -2.88 18.53
N MET A 215 -2.47 -3.05 19.45
CA MET A 215 -2.48 -4.10 20.46
C MET A 215 -3.93 -4.46 20.77
N GLY A 216 -4.49 -5.38 20.00
CA GLY A 216 -5.92 -5.70 20.06
C GLY A 216 -6.80 -4.47 19.83
N GLN A 217 -7.59 -4.10 20.84
CA GLN A 217 -8.55 -2.97 20.80
C GLN A 217 -7.93 -1.61 21.14
N LYS A 218 -6.59 -1.50 21.11
CA LYS A 218 -5.87 -0.27 21.45
C LYS A 218 -4.77 0.01 20.43
N ILE A 219 -4.40 1.27 20.32
CA ILE A 219 -3.15 1.68 19.68
C ILE A 219 -2.26 2.38 20.71
N PHE A 220 -0.96 2.19 20.58
CA PHE A 220 0.06 2.80 21.42
C PHE A 220 1.03 3.59 20.56
N VAL A 221 1.40 4.76 21.05
CA VAL A 221 2.57 5.51 20.58
C VAL A 221 3.71 5.21 21.55
N ARG A 222 4.85 4.78 21.03
CA ARG A 222 6.03 4.37 21.79
C ARG A 222 7.28 5.10 21.31
N ALA A 223 8.07 5.61 22.24
CA ALA A 223 9.43 6.10 21.98
C ALA A 223 10.40 4.92 22.03
N PHE A 224 11.44 4.95 21.19
CA PHE A 224 12.50 3.95 21.20
C PHE A 224 13.70 4.50 21.98
N ASP A 225 13.71 4.24 23.28
CA ASP A 225 14.70 4.79 24.20
C ASP A 225 16.02 4.03 24.08
N LEU A 226 17.11 4.78 23.92
CA LEU A 226 18.50 4.30 23.92
C LEU A 226 18.76 3.16 22.93
N ASP A 227 17.98 3.07 21.86
CA ASP A 227 18.05 2.01 20.85
C ASP A 227 17.86 0.58 21.41
N GLU A 228 17.24 0.42 22.59
CA GLU A 228 17.12 -0.87 23.27
C GLU A 228 15.71 -1.16 23.80
N LYS A 229 14.90 -0.14 24.09
CA LYS A 229 13.61 -0.31 24.76
C LYS A 229 12.51 0.54 24.16
N LEU A 230 11.32 -0.05 24.00
CA LEU A 230 10.12 0.68 23.64
C LEU A 230 9.37 1.17 24.89
N THR A 231 9.19 2.48 25.01
CA THR A 231 8.46 3.11 26.14
C THR A 231 7.15 3.72 25.64
N GLY A 232 6.02 3.32 26.22
CA GLY A 232 4.71 3.87 25.87
C GLY A 232 4.52 5.31 26.36
N ILE A 233 4.21 6.22 25.44
CA ILE A 233 4.00 7.65 25.73
C ILE A 233 2.53 8.08 25.61
N ALA A 234 1.76 7.45 24.72
CA ALA A 234 0.33 7.69 24.57
C ALA A 234 -0.39 6.43 24.13
N PHE A 235 -1.69 6.35 24.40
CA PHE A 235 -2.55 5.28 23.90
C PHE A 235 -3.94 5.81 23.57
N MET A 236 -4.68 5.04 22.77
CA MET A 236 -6.09 5.30 22.50
C MET A 236 -6.82 3.96 22.34
N ASP A 237 -8.01 3.87 22.94
CA ASP A 237 -8.92 2.77 22.66
C ASP A 237 -9.56 2.97 21.28
N VAL A 238 -9.47 1.94 20.44
CA VAL A 238 -9.98 1.95 19.07
C VAL A 238 -11.14 0.97 18.95
N GLY A 239 -11.40 0.44 17.75
CA GLY A 239 -12.44 -0.56 17.53
C GLY A 239 -12.03 -1.96 17.98
N VAL A 240 -12.30 -2.95 17.14
CA VAL A 240 -12.14 -4.36 17.48
C VAL A 240 -10.76 -4.88 17.09
N CYS A 241 -10.34 -4.60 15.85
CA CYS A 241 -9.11 -5.09 15.27
C CYS A 241 -8.62 -4.07 14.25
N VAL A 242 -7.45 -3.49 14.52
CA VAL A 242 -6.83 -2.51 13.63
C VAL A 242 -6.27 -3.22 12.42
N THR A 243 -6.69 -2.83 11.23
CA THR A 243 -6.25 -3.43 9.96
C THR A 243 -5.16 -2.61 9.28
N SER A 244 -5.20 -1.27 9.45
CA SER A 244 -4.18 -0.39 8.89
C SER A 244 -3.93 0.82 9.77
N LEU A 245 -2.67 1.25 9.84
CA LEU A 245 -2.25 2.51 10.46
C LEU A 245 -1.47 3.31 9.42
N ARG A 246 -1.98 4.49 9.04
CA ARG A 246 -1.29 5.36 8.09
C ARG A 246 -1.05 6.74 8.70
N PRO A 247 0.21 7.17 8.87
CA PRO A 247 0.56 8.45 9.46
C PRO A 247 0.70 9.53 8.38
N LEU A 248 0.45 10.77 8.77
CA LEU A 248 0.71 11.98 7.98
C LEU A 248 1.08 13.11 8.92
N LYS A 249 2.38 13.42 9.04
CA LYS A 249 2.89 14.34 10.07
C LYS A 249 2.40 13.87 11.45
N ASN A 250 1.66 14.72 12.16
CA ASN A 250 1.03 14.40 13.45
C ASN A 250 -0.41 13.87 13.33
N LEU A 251 -0.89 13.57 12.12
CA LEU A 251 -2.20 12.96 11.89
C LEU A 251 -2.06 11.47 11.64
N LEU A 252 -3.10 10.71 11.98
CA LEU A 252 -3.13 9.27 11.87
C LEU A 252 -4.52 8.82 11.37
N LEU A 253 -4.53 8.01 10.32
CA LEU A 253 -5.69 7.22 9.92
C LEU A 253 -5.57 5.82 10.50
N VAL A 254 -6.65 5.37 11.15
CA VAL A 254 -6.77 4.04 11.74
C VAL A 254 -7.93 3.34 11.03
N GLY A 255 -7.62 2.26 10.31
CA GLY A 255 -8.61 1.34 9.76
C GLY A 255 -8.94 0.25 10.77
N ASP A 256 -10.22 -0.12 10.87
CA ASP A 256 -10.71 -1.17 11.76
C ASP A 256 -11.61 -2.16 11.02
N MET A 257 -11.47 -3.44 11.35
CA MET A 257 -12.20 -4.55 10.72
C MET A 257 -13.71 -4.54 11.02
N VAL A 258 -14.19 -3.73 11.95
CA VAL A 258 -15.63 -3.65 12.30
C VAL A 258 -16.13 -2.21 12.40
N LYS A 259 -15.28 -1.29 12.88
CA LYS A 259 -15.62 0.09 13.21
C LYS A 259 -15.11 1.10 12.18
N SER A 260 -15.00 0.68 10.92
CA SER A 260 -14.66 1.54 9.79
C SER A 260 -13.34 2.31 10.04
N VAL A 261 -13.28 3.58 9.66
CA VAL A 261 -12.09 4.41 9.73
C VAL A 261 -12.18 5.52 10.80
N TRP A 262 -11.05 5.78 11.46
CA TRP A 262 -10.88 6.85 12.43
C TRP A 262 -9.77 7.80 11.98
N PHE A 263 -10.04 9.09 12.10
CA PHE A 263 -9.08 10.17 11.86
C PHE A 263 -8.67 10.80 13.19
N VAL A 264 -7.37 10.76 13.48
CA VAL A 264 -6.82 11.02 14.81
C VAL A 264 -5.66 12.00 14.68
N ALA A 265 -5.51 12.91 15.64
CA ALA A 265 -4.33 13.75 15.79
C ALA A 265 -3.50 13.32 16.99
N PHE A 266 -2.19 13.34 16.82
CA PHE A 266 -1.22 13.22 17.89
C PHE A 266 -0.78 14.62 18.35
N GLN A 267 -0.90 14.86 19.65
CA GLN A 267 -0.43 16.06 20.32
C GLN A 267 0.71 15.65 21.25
N GLU A 268 1.84 16.35 21.21
CA GLU A 268 3.02 16.05 22.02
C GLU A 268 3.00 16.78 23.38
N GLU A 269 2.35 17.94 23.45
CA GLU A 269 2.26 18.76 24.67
C GLU A 269 0.81 18.96 25.11
N PRO A 270 0.22 18.08 25.97
CA PRO A 270 0.76 16.81 26.46
C PRO A 270 0.60 15.67 25.44
N PHE A 271 1.38 14.59 25.61
CA PHE A 271 1.29 13.38 24.80
C PHE A 271 -0.11 12.75 24.87
N LYS A 272 -0.88 12.88 23.79
CA LYS A 272 -2.19 12.25 23.66
C LYS A 272 -2.60 12.07 22.20
N LEU A 273 -3.40 11.04 21.97
CA LEU A 273 -4.12 10.83 20.72
C LEU A 273 -5.53 11.40 20.87
N VAL A 274 -5.92 12.29 19.94
CA VAL A 274 -7.20 12.98 19.94
C VAL A 274 -7.99 12.57 18.70
N PRO A 275 -9.12 11.85 18.82
CA PRO A 275 -9.95 11.54 17.67
C PRO A 275 -10.58 12.84 17.15
N LEU A 276 -10.32 13.15 15.87
CA LEU A 276 -10.87 14.32 15.20
C LEU A 276 -12.23 14.00 14.58
N GLY A 277 -12.33 12.84 13.92
CA GLY A 277 -13.56 12.37 13.30
C GLY A 277 -13.50 10.88 13.02
N LYS A 278 -14.66 10.24 12.89
CA LYS A 278 -14.75 8.83 12.48
C LYS A 278 -15.97 8.57 11.62
N ASP A 279 -15.93 7.50 10.86
CA ASP A 279 -17.14 6.96 10.29
C ASP A 279 -17.96 6.22 11.38
N ARG A 280 -19.29 6.22 11.23
CA ARG A 280 -20.22 5.58 12.17
C ARG A 280 -20.80 4.29 11.62
N GLN A 281 -20.56 3.99 10.34
CA GLN A 281 -20.98 2.73 9.75
C GLN A 281 -20.11 1.57 10.27
N GLN A 282 -20.68 0.38 10.24
CA GLN A 282 -19.93 -0.84 10.48
C GLN A 282 -19.44 -1.34 9.13
N LEU A 283 -18.17 -1.09 8.85
CA LEU A 283 -17.49 -1.47 7.63
C LEU A 283 -16.23 -2.22 8.02
N SER A 284 -15.98 -3.33 7.32
CA SER A 284 -14.79 -4.15 7.49
C SER A 284 -13.68 -3.59 6.62
N VAL A 285 -12.94 -2.62 7.17
CA VAL A 285 -11.90 -1.93 6.43
C VAL A 285 -10.68 -2.82 6.30
N THR A 286 -10.21 -3.04 5.08
CA THR A 286 -8.92 -3.69 4.81
C THR A 286 -7.79 -2.67 4.91
N HIS A 287 -7.91 -1.56 4.19
CA HIS A 287 -6.89 -0.51 4.11
C HIS A 287 -7.50 0.88 4.11
N ALA A 288 -6.95 1.81 4.89
CA ALA A 288 -7.24 3.24 4.84
C ALA A 288 -5.97 4.02 4.52
N ASN A 289 -6.04 4.98 3.60
CA ASN A 289 -4.90 5.77 3.12
C ASN A 289 -5.29 7.26 2.96
N PHE A 290 -4.34 8.15 3.19
CA PHE A 290 -4.49 9.56 2.82
C PHE A 290 -4.42 9.70 1.30
N PHE A 291 -5.32 10.50 0.74
CA PHE A 291 -5.40 10.77 -0.69
C PHE A 291 -5.42 12.27 -0.93
N PHE A 292 -4.35 12.77 -1.54
CA PHE A 292 -4.19 14.16 -1.90
C PHE A 292 -4.67 14.39 -3.33
N GLY A 293 -5.82 15.06 -3.43
CA GLY A 293 -6.42 15.54 -4.64
C GLY A 293 -5.70 16.73 -5.25
N SER A 294 -6.20 17.16 -6.41
CA SER A 294 -5.74 18.38 -7.05
C SER A 294 -5.96 19.60 -6.15
N GLN A 295 -5.10 20.60 -6.27
CA GLN A 295 -5.14 21.84 -5.47
C GLN A 295 -5.02 21.63 -3.94
N GLY A 296 -4.50 20.49 -3.49
CA GLY A 296 -4.25 20.21 -2.07
C GLY A 296 -5.49 19.78 -1.28
N GLN A 297 -6.55 19.33 -1.96
CA GLN A 297 -7.70 18.71 -1.31
C GLN A 297 -7.26 17.40 -0.63
N LEU A 298 -7.65 17.20 0.63
CA LEU A 298 -7.35 15.99 1.39
C LEU A 298 -8.61 15.15 1.56
N SER A 299 -8.56 13.93 1.04
CA SER A 299 -9.57 12.90 1.24
C SER A 299 -8.90 11.64 1.80
N PHE A 300 -9.71 10.68 2.23
CA PHE A 300 -9.26 9.39 2.73
C PHE A 300 -9.81 8.29 1.84
N ALA A 301 -8.93 7.54 1.19
CA ALA A 301 -9.30 6.37 0.41
C ALA A 301 -9.36 5.14 1.32
N VAL A 302 -10.53 4.53 1.40
CA VAL A 302 -10.81 3.43 2.33
C VAL A 302 -11.37 2.24 1.55
N SER A 303 -10.70 1.10 1.64
CA SER A 303 -11.09 -0.15 1.00
C SER A 303 -11.69 -1.11 2.03
N ASP A 304 -12.72 -1.86 1.64
CA ASP A 304 -13.30 -2.91 2.46
C ASP A 304 -13.02 -4.33 1.93
N ASP A 305 -13.46 -5.33 2.69
CA ASP A 305 -13.31 -6.77 2.38
C ASP A 305 -14.25 -7.27 1.27
N LEU A 306 -15.24 -6.47 0.88
CA LEU A 306 -16.14 -6.74 -0.24
C LEU A 306 -15.65 -6.16 -1.58
N GLY A 307 -14.49 -5.50 -1.59
CA GLY A 307 -13.96 -4.84 -2.77
C GLY A 307 -14.72 -3.57 -3.12
N VAL A 308 -15.07 -2.76 -2.13
CA VAL A 308 -15.60 -1.42 -2.30
C VAL A 308 -14.58 -0.39 -1.82
N LEU A 309 -14.27 0.55 -2.71
CA LEU A 309 -13.46 1.72 -2.42
C LEU A 309 -14.37 2.91 -2.08
N ARG A 310 -14.08 3.59 -0.98
CA ARG A 310 -14.80 4.79 -0.53
C ARG A 310 -13.84 5.96 -0.35
N LEU A 311 -14.30 7.15 -0.72
CA LEU A 311 -13.62 8.40 -0.41
C LEU A 311 -14.36 9.09 0.73
N TYR A 312 -13.62 9.40 1.79
CA TYR A 312 -14.11 10.16 2.93
C TYR A 312 -13.42 11.52 3.00
N ASP A 313 -14.19 12.54 3.36
CA ASP A 313 -13.71 13.89 3.58
C ASP A 313 -13.89 14.30 5.05
N TYR A 314 -12.90 15.01 5.59
CA TYR A 314 -13.01 15.67 6.89
C TYR A 314 -13.40 17.14 6.67
N SER A 315 -14.70 17.42 6.80
CA SER A 315 -15.25 18.77 6.63
C SER A 315 -16.06 19.21 7.86
N PRO A 316 -15.43 19.87 8.86
CA PRO A 316 -16.08 20.26 10.11
C PRO A 316 -17.24 21.24 9.94
N HIS A 317 -17.24 22.00 8.85
CA HIS A 317 -18.30 22.97 8.52
C HIS A 317 -19.49 22.33 7.82
N HIS A 318 -19.36 21.07 7.34
CA HIS A 318 -20.46 20.38 6.71
C HIS A 318 -21.54 20.02 7.74
N PRO A 319 -22.84 20.26 7.49
CA PRO A 319 -23.90 20.02 8.47
C PRO A 319 -23.97 18.56 8.94
N ASP A 320 -23.75 17.61 8.03
CA ASP A 320 -23.78 16.18 8.36
C ASP A 320 -22.54 15.67 9.12
N SER A 321 -21.50 16.51 9.26
CA SER A 321 -20.24 16.14 9.93
C SER A 321 -20.39 16.12 11.46
N ASN A 322 -21.46 16.69 12.00
CA ASN A 322 -21.64 16.87 13.44
C ASN A 322 -20.43 17.59 14.07
N ASN A 323 -20.14 18.79 13.57
CA ASN A 323 -18.98 19.61 13.95
C ASN A 323 -17.63 18.88 13.77
N GLY A 324 -17.47 18.14 12.67
CA GLY A 324 -16.25 17.39 12.34
C GLY A 324 -16.12 16.00 12.96
N LEU A 325 -16.94 15.66 13.96
CA LEU A 325 -16.86 14.35 14.62
C LEU A 325 -17.19 13.15 13.70
N ARG A 326 -17.82 13.41 12.56
CA ARG A 326 -18.18 12.42 11.54
C ARG A 326 -17.47 12.71 10.23
N LEU A 327 -16.84 11.68 9.68
CA LEU A 327 -16.32 11.71 8.31
C LEU A 327 -17.47 11.64 7.30
N ILE A 328 -17.35 12.37 6.20
CA ILE A 328 -18.37 12.41 5.14
C ILE A 328 -17.91 11.51 4.00
N CYS A 329 -18.65 10.44 3.72
CA CYS A 329 -18.41 9.63 2.52
C CYS A 329 -18.90 10.41 1.30
N SER A 330 -17.99 10.83 0.43
CA SER A 330 -18.29 11.63 -0.77
C SER A 330 -18.44 10.78 -2.02
N SER A 331 -17.75 9.64 -2.11
CA SER A 331 -17.84 8.73 -3.24
C SER A 331 -17.67 7.28 -2.84
N GLU A 332 -18.35 6.39 -3.56
CA GLU A 332 -18.20 4.93 -3.45
C GLU A 332 -18.01 4.33 -4.85
N PHE A 333 -17.16 3.31 -4.96
CA PHE A 333 -16.83 2.64 -6.21
C PHE A 333 -16.55 1.15 -5.98
N HIS A 334 -17.27 0.28 -6.69
CA HIS A 334 -17.10 -1.17 -6.56
C HIS A 334 -15.92 -1.66 -7.42
N THR A 335 -14.85 -2.11 -6.77
CA THR A 335 -13.68 -2.74 -7.42
C THR A 335 -13.87 -4.24 -7.62
N HIS A 336 -14.79 -4.87 -6.88
CA HIS A 336 -15.14 -6.31 -6.90
C HIS A 336 -14.16 -7.25 -6.23
N VAL A 337 -12.96 -6.77 -5.94
CA VAL A 337 -11.90 -7.57 -5.34
C VAL A 337 -11.31 -6.77 -4.18
N PRO A 338 -11.13 -7.39 -3.00
CA PRO A 338 -10.53 -6.72 -1.86
C PRO A 338 -9.05 -6.45 -2.11
N HIS A 339 -8.62 -5.25 -1.73
CA HIS A 339 -7.21 -4.85 -1.79
C HIS A 339 -6.45 -5.44 -0.60
N GLN A 340 -5.32 -6.10 -0.89
CA GLN A 340 -4.41 -6.73 0.06
C GLN A 340 -3.29 -5.79 0.53
N ASP A 341 -2.91 -4.80 -0.27
CA ASP A 341 -2.01 -3.73 0.14
C ASP A 341 -2.24 -2.47 -0.72
N VAL A 342 -1.82 -1.32 -0.19
CA VAL A 342 -1.93 -0.01 -0.83
C VAL A 342 -0.63 0.76 -0.65
N LEU A 343 0.01 1.09 -1.77
CA LEU A 343 1.20 1.92 -1.84
C LEU A 343 0.82 3.36 -2.23
N SER A 344 1.25 4.33 -1.43
CA SER A 344 1.08 5.76 -1.76
C SER A 344 2.31 6.29 -2.49
N VAL A 345 2.08 6.88 -3.67
CA VAL A 345 3.12 7.51 -4.50
C VAL A 345 2.87 9.02 -4.52
N SER A 346 3.77 9.77 -3.87
CA SER A 346 3.73 11.23 -3.89
C SER A 346 4.17 11.76 -5.25
N ARG A 347 3.43 12.74 -5.76
CA ARG A 347 3.69 13.40 -7.04
C ARG A 347 3.72 14.91 -6.86
N LYS A 348 4.58 15.57 -7.62
CA LYS A 348 4.50 17.02 -7.76
C LYS A 348 3.27 17.31 -8.63
N ALA A 349 2.39 18.22 -8.19
CA ALA A 349 1.30 18.68 -9.04
C ALA A 349 1.86 19.23 -10.37
N ASP A 350 1.25 18.82 -11.47
CA ASP A 350 1.62 19.31 -12.80
C ASP A 350 1.29 20.81 -12.89
N LEU A 351 2.33 21.63 -13.01
CA LEU A 351 2.21 23.05 -13.36
C LEU A 351 2.00 23.18 -14.88
N SER A 352 1.03 22.49 -15.46
CA SER A 352 0.67 22.71 -16.87
C SER A 352 -0.16 24.00 -16.98
N ALA A 353 0.50 25.03 -17.52
CA ALA A 353 0.06 26.39 -17.76
C ALA A 353 -1.38 26.58 -18.24
N GLU A 354 -2.17 27.37 -17.52
CA GLU A 354 -3.21 28.30 -18.03
C GLU A 354 -3.92 29.09 -16.90
N SER A 355 -3.17 29.70 -15.98
CA SER A 355 -3.76 30.73 -15.11
C SER A 355 -2.81 31.92 -14.91
N ASP A 356 -3.11 33.01 -15.60
CA ASP A 356 -2.62 34.38 -15.37
C ASP A 356 -3.14 34.97 -14.04
N ALA A 357 -3.23 34.14 -13.00
CA ALA A 357 -3.60 34.59 -11.66
C ALA A 357 -2.34 34.56 -10.78
N MET A 358 -1.70 35.72 -10.65
CA MET A 358 -0.89 36.01 -9.47
C MET A 358 -1.78 35.91 -8.23
N GLU A 359 -1.91 34.72 -7.64
CA GLU A 359 -2.18 34.49 -6.21
C GLU A 359 -2.32 32.99 -5.88
N ILE A 360 -1.58 32.59 -4.84
CA ILE A 360 -1.51 31.25 -4.21
C ILE A 360 -0.70 30.20 -5.00
N GLN A 361 0.63 30.23 -4.79
CA GLN A 361 1.48 29.05 -4.94
C GLN A 361 1.04 27.97 -3.93
N SER A 362 -0.01 27.22 -4.22
CA SER A 362 -0.15 25.89 -3.63
C SER A 362 0.84 24.99 -4.36
N LEU A 363 2.05 24.87 -3.81
CA LEU A 363 2.90 23.70 -4.08
C LEU A 363 2.15 22.46 -3.55
N GLY A 364 1.12 22.04 -4.28
CA GLY A 364 0.30 20.89 -3.95
C GLY A 364 1.07 19.63 -4.24
N VAL A 365 1.33 18.82 -3.22
CA VAL A 365 1.71 17.43 -3.43
C VAL A 365 0.42 16.68 -3.71
N GLU A 366 0.32 16.06 -4.87
CA GLU A 366 -0.74 15.10 -5.18
C GLU A 366 -0.25 13.70 -4.82
N SER A 367 -1.16 12.76 -4.57
CA SER A 367 -0.80 11.36 -4.36
C SER A 367 -1.56 10.45 -5.30
N SER A 368 -0.85 9.54 -5.95
CA SER A 368 -1.44 8.35 -6.54
C SER A 368 -1.44 7.22 -5.52
N LEU A 369 -2.48 6.39 -5.51
CA LEU A 369 -2.50 5.16 -4.72
C LEU A 369 -2.45 3.97 -5.67
N ILE A 370 -1.53 3.04 -5.43
CA ILE A 370 -1.41 1.78 -6.15
C ILE A 370 -1.95 0.68 -5.22
N PHE A 371 -2.89 -0.12 -5.71
CA PHE A 371 -3.56 -1.18 -4.96
C PHE A 371 -3.11 -2.53 -5.50
N GLY A 372 -2.69 -3.44 -4.62
CA GLY A 372 -2.55 -4.87 -4.93
C GLY A 372 -3.78 -5.63 -4.46
N SER A 373 -4.42 -6.39 -5.33
CA SER A 373 -5.67 -7.12 -5.03
C SER A 373 -5.43 -8.62 -4.81
N SER A 374 -6.39 -9.30 -4.19
CA SER A 374 -6.29 -10.75 -3.90
C SER A 374 -6.32 -11.67 -5.14
N ASP A 375 -6.78 -11.16 -6.28
CA ASP A 375 -6.78 -11.87 -7.57
C ASP A 375 -5.49 -11.65 -8.37
N GLY A 376 -4.51 -10.94 -7.79
CA GLY A 376 -3.25 -10.59 -8.44
C GLY A 376 -3.32 -9.34 -9.33
N SER A 377 -4.48 -8.68 -9.42
CA SER A 377 -4.59 -7.41 -10.14
C SER A 377 -3.87 -6.28 -9.40
N ILE A 378 -3.31 -5.36 -10.18
CA ILE A 378 -2.76 -4.10 -9.66
C ILE A 378 -3.58 -2.96 -10.26
N ALA A 379 -4.09 -2.07 -9.42
CA ALA A 379 -4.90 -0.93 -9.84
C ALA A 379 -4.29 0.38 -9.34
N SER A 380 -4.65 1.50 -9.96
CA SER A 380 -4.21 2.82 -9.51
C SER A 380 -5.41 3.77 -9.36
N LEU A 381 -5.42 4.55 -8.28
CA LEU A 381 -6.30 5.69 -8.08
C LEU A 381 -5.48 6.98 -8.27
N MET A 382 -5.91 7.78 -9.23
CA MET A 382 -5.27 9.03 -9.60
C MET A 382 -6.20 10.22 -9.36
N PRO A 383 -5.73 11.30 -8.69
CA PRO A 383 -6.46 12.54 -8.60
C PRO A 383 -6.52 13.23 -9.96
N LEU A 384 -7.61 13.95 -10.20
CA LEU A 384 -7.86 14.73 -11.41
C LEU A 384 -8.19 16.17 -11.00
N SER A 385 -7.87 17.15 -11.86
CA SER A 385 -8.46 18.48 -11.74
C SER A 385 -9.96 18.45 -12.04
N GLU A 386 -10.73 19.40 -11.53
CA GLU A 386 -12.17 19.49 -11.82
C GLU A 386 -12.44 19.56 -13.33
N SER A 387 -11.57 20.24 -14.08
CA SER A 387 -11.69 20.36 -15.54
C SER A 387 -11.49 19.02 -16.25
N GLU A 388 -10.47 18.25 -15.86
CA GLU A 388 -10.17 16.92 -16.41
C GLU A 388 -11.28 15.94 -16.03
N PHE A 389 -11.68 15.95 -14.76
CA PHE A 389 -12.76 15.11 -14.25
C PHE A 389 -14.06 15.35 -15.02
N GLY A 390 -14.46 16.62 -15.20
CA GLY A 390 -15.68 16.97 -15.93
C GLY A 390 -15.66 16.47 -17.38
N ARG A 391 -14.54 16.67 -18.10
CA ARG A 391 -14.39 16.20 -19.49
C ARG A 391 -14.44 14.67 -19.57
N LEU A 392 -13.68 13.97 -18.73
CA LEU A 392 -13.63 12.51 -18.72
C LEU A 392 -14.95 11.88 -18.23
N GLN A 393 -15.69 12.54 -17.34
CA GLN A 393 -17.01 12.10 -16.92
C GLN A 393 -18.03 12.14 -18.08
N LEU A 394 -18.00 13.20 -18.89
CA LEU A 394 -18.83 13.30 -20.10
C LEU A 394 -18.45 12.21 -21.11
N LEU A 395 -17.15 11.98 -21.30
CA LEU A 395 -16.65 10.91 -22.16
C LEU A 395 -17.12 9.53 -21.69
N GLN A 396 -16.98 9.22 -20.40
CA GLN A 396 -17.48 7.99 -19.80
C GLN A 396 -18.97 7.79 -20.10
N GLY A 397 -19.77 8.87 -20.00
CA GLY A 397 -21.18 8.85 -20.38
C GLY A 397 -21.43 8.49 -21.84
N GLN A 398 -20.60 8.96 -22.78
CA GLN A 398 -20.68 8.58 -24.20
C GLN A 398 -20.27 7.12 -24.41
N LEU A 399 -19.21 6.66 -23.75
CA LEU A 399 -18.73 5.28 -23.87
C LEU A 399 -19.78 4.28 -23.37
N ILE A 400 -20.44 4.57 -22.24
CA ILE A 400 -21.51 3.72 -21.71
C ILE A 400 -22.64 3.53 -22.75
N ARG A 401 -23.04 4.59 -23.46
CA ARG A 401 -24.18 4.57 -24.38
C ARG A 401 -23.87 4.06 -25.78
N ASN A 402 -22.66 4.35 -26.28
CA ASN A 402 -22.33 4.20 -27.69
C ASN A 402 -21.34 3.05 -27.97
N VAL A 403 -20.76 2.43 -26.95
CA VAL A 403 -19.87 1.26 -27.08
C VAL A 403 -20.63 0.00 -26.70
N GLN A 404 -20.40 -1.08 -27.44
CA GLN A 404 -20.92 -2.39 -27.11
C GLN A 404 -20.06 -3.02 -26.01
N HIS A 405 -20.68 -3.29 -24.86
CA HIS A 405 -19.99 -3.90 -23.72
C HIS A 405 -20.03 -5.42 -23.78
N VAL A 406 -18.98 -6.05 -23.26
CA VAL A 406 -18.87 -7.50 -23.16
C VAL A 406 -20.08 -8.07 -22.41
N ALA A 407 -20.68 -9.12 -22.96
CA ALA A 407 -21.88 -9.76 -22.45
C ALA A 407 -23.10 -8.83 -22.24
N GLY A 408 -23.10 -7.62 -22.84
CA GLY A 408 -24.18 -6.64 -22.67
C GLY A 408 -24.30 -6.06 -21.25
N LEU A 409 -23.25 -6.19 -20.44
CA LEU A 409 -23.21 -5.67 -19.08
C LEU A 409 -23.19 -4.13 -19.10
N ASN A 410 -23.87 -3.52 -18.12
CA ASN A 410 -23.86 -2.06 -17.97
C ASN A 410 -22.67 -1.63 -17.08
N PRO A 411 -21.66 -0.91 -17.59
CA PRO A 411 -20.47 -0.53 -16.82
C PRO A 411 -20.81 0.33 -15.59
N LYS A 412 -21.82 1.20 -15.70
CA LYS A 412 -22.25 2.05 -14.58
C LYS A 412 -22.87 1.22 -13.45
N ALA A 413 -23.69 0.23 -13.80
CA ALA A 413 -24.28 -0.67 -12.82
C ALA A 413 -23.23 -1.59 -12.20
N HIS A 414 -22.22 -1.99 -12.98
CA HIS A 414 -21.10 -2.80 -12.51
C HIS A 414 -20.29 -2.10 -11.41
N ARG A 415 -20.12 -0.77 -11.45
CA ARG A 415 -19.40 0.00 -10.41
C ARG A 415 -20.26 0.48 -9.26
N TYR A 416 -21.56 0.25 -9.34
CA TYR A 416 -22.53 0.75 -8.36
C TYR A 416 -22.41 0.01 -7.03
N VAL A 417 -22.39 0.76 -5.94
CA VAL A 417 -22.42 0.23 -4.57
C VAL A 417 -23.86 0.29 -4.06
N LYS A 418 -24.40 -0.87 -3.71
CA LYS A 418 -25.75 -0.96 -3.16
C LYS A 418 -25.74 -0.50 -1.71
N ASN A 419 -26.51 0.54 -1.42
CA ASN A 419 -26.73 1.02 -0.06
C ASN A 419 -28.21 0.85 0.31
N ASP A 420 -28.50 -0.04 1.26
CA ASP A 420 -29.87 -0.31 1.72
C ASP A 420 -30.41 0.78 2.66
N PHE A 421 -29.55 1.68 3.17
CA PHE A 421 -29.90 2.68 4.17
C PHE A 421 -29.91 4.12 3.62
N VAL A 422 -29.24 4.36 2.49
CA VAL A 422 -29.14 5.68 1.85
C VAL A 422 -29.67 5.57 0.42
N SER A 423 -30.71 6.33 0.11
CA SER A 423 -31.34 6.33 -1.21
C SER A 423 -30.50 7.03 -2.29
N ARG A 424 -29.52 7.84 -1.90
CA ARG A 424 -28.65 8.58 -2.82
C ARG A 424 -27.43 7.76 -3.19
N SER A 425 -27.25 7.51 -4.48
CA SER A 425 -26.01 6.92 -5.00
C SER A 425 -24.83 7.90 -4.85
N LEU A 426 -23.70 7.39 -4.37
CA LEU A 426 -22.43 8.10 -4.26
C LEU A 426 -21.45 7.74 -5.40
N SER A 427 -21.96 7.34 -6.57
CA SER A 427 -21.15 6.79 -7.67
C SER A 427 -20.46 7.83 -8.58
N ASN A 428 -20.54 9.11 -8.25
CA ASN A 428 -20.15 10.18 -9.19
C ASN A 428 -18.76 10.79 -8.91
N GLY A 429 -18.02 10.35 -7.90
CA GLY A 429 -16.71 10.93 -7.55
C GLY A 429 -15.50 10.14 -8.05
N ILE A 430 -15.69 8.95 -8.63
CA ILE A 430 -14.63 8.11 -9.18
C ILE A 430 -15.02 7.70 -10.62
N LEU A 431 -14.08 7.85 -11.56
CA LEU A 431 -14.25 7.42 -12.95
C LEU A 431 -13.62 6.04 -13.16
N ASP A 432 -14.18 5.25 -14.08
CA ASP A 432 -13.70 3.91 -14.42
C ASP A 432 -12.62 4.01 -15.51
N GLY A 433 -11.35 3.92 -15.09
CA GLY A 433 -10.19 3.98 -15.98
C GLY A 433 -10.21 2.91 -17.08
N ASN A 434 -10.71 1.71 -16.79
CA ASN A 434 -10.78 0.62 -17.77
C ASN A 434 -11.78 0.93 -18.89
N LEU A 435 -12.91 1.54 -18.54
CA LEU A 435 -13.89 2.00 -19.51
C LEU A 435 -13.32 3.16 -20.34
N LEU A 436 -12.65 4.11 -19.69
CA LEU A 436 -12.03 5.25 -20.37
C LEU A 436 -10.94 4.81 -21.36
N ALA A 437 -10.15 3.78 -21.04
CA ALA A 437 -9.14 3.22 -21.92
C ALA A 437 -9.72 2.69 -23.24
N ALA A 438 -10.96 2.18 -23.22
CA ALA A 438 -11.64 1.72 -24.44
C ALA A 438 -11.85 2.82 -25.49
N PHE A 439 -11.75 4.11 -25.11
CA PHE A 439 -11.77 5.21 -26.07
C PHE A 439 -10.61 5.13 -27.07
N GLU A 440 -9.42 4.73 -26.62
CA GLU A 440 -8.22 4.65 -27.46
C GLU A 440 -8.33 3.55 -28.52
N GLU A 441 -9.10 2.50 -28.23
CA GLU A 441 -9.34 1.38 -29.14
C GLU A 441 -10.33 1.74 -30.27
N LEU A 442 -11.09 2.83 -30.12
CA LEU A 442 -12.04 3.27 -31.14
C LEU A 442 -11.31 3.83 -32.37
N SER A 443 -11.96 3.72 -33.54
CA SER A 443 -11.44 4.38 -34.74
C SER A 443 -11.39 5.90 -34.57
N VAL A 444 -10.42 6.56 -35.21
CA VAL A 444 -10.24 8.01 -35.13
C VAL A 444 -11.53 8.78 -35.46
N SER A 445 -12.31 8.32 -36.45
CA SER A 445 -13.60 8.92 -36.79
C SER A 445 -14.60 8.88 -35.63
N LYS A 446 -14.69 7.75 -34.91
CA LYS A 446 -15.54 7.61 -33.72
C LYS A 446 -15.03 8.44 -32.56
N GLN A 447 -13.72 8.49 -32.35
CA GLN A 447 -13.11 9.32 -31.32
C GLN A 447 -13.48 10.80 -31.53
N VAL A 448 -13.34 11.31 -32.76
CA VAL A 448 -13.70 12.69 -33.12
C VAL A 448 -15.20 12.95 -32.96
N GLU A 449 -16.06 12.03 -33.40
CA GLU A 449 -17.51 12.14 -33.24
C GLU A 449 -17.91 12.25 -31.76
N MET A 450 -17.37 11.37 -30.91
CA MET A 450 -17.66 11.37 -29.47
C MET A 450 -17.15 12.64 -28.78
N THR A 451 -15.94 13.11 -29.11
CA THR A 451 -15.36 14.31 -28.50
C THR A 451 -16.13 15.56 -28.92
N GLN A 452 -16.59 15.65 -30.17
CA GLN A 452 -17.43 16.74 -30.66
C GLN A 452 -18.77 16.82 -29.90
N GLN A 453 -19.41 15.67 -29.62
CA GLN A 453 -20.69 15.64 -28.89
C GLN A 453 -20.59 16.16 -27.45
N ILE A 454 -19.41 16.08 -26.84
CA ILE A 454 -19.17 16.57 -25.48
C ILE A 454 -18.46 17.95 -25.45
N GLY A 455 -18.24 18.55 -26.62
CA GLY A 455 -17.57 19.85 -26.73
C GLY A 455 -16.09 19.82 -26.32
N ALA A 456 -15.41 18.69 -26.49
CA ALA A 456 -13.99 18.52 -26.17
C ALA A 456 -13.15 18.26 -27.43
N GLU A 457 -11.86 18.61 -27.35
CA GLU A 457 -10.89 18.26 -28.38
C GLU A 457 -10.32 16.87 -28.14
N ARG A 458 -10.19 16.07 -29.21
CA ARG A 458 -9.63 14.71 -29.16
C ARG A 458 -8.24 14.69 -28.53
N GLU A 459 -7.38 15.62 -28.94
CA GLU A 459 -5.99 15.71 -28.45
C GLU A 459 -5.95 15.97 -26.95
N LYS A 460 -6.86 16.82 -26.45
CA LYS A 460 -6.96 17.10 -25.02
C LYS A 460 -7.40 15.87 -24.24
N ILE A 461 -8.40 15.13 -24.72
CA ILE A 461 -8.84 13.87 -24.10
C ILE A 461 -7.71 12.86 -24.06
N LEU A 462 -6.99 12.67 -25.17
CA LEU A 462 -5.85 11.74 -25.21
C LEU A 462 -4.72 12.18 -24.27
N SER A 463 -4.45 13.48 -24.17
CA SER A 463 -3.50 14.01 -23.20
C SER A 463 -3.94 13.74 -21.76
N ASP A 464 -5.23 13.91 -21.44
CA ASP A 464 -5.77 13.63 -20.11
C ASP A 464 -5.68 12.13 -19.78
N LEU A 465 -5.95 11.24 -20.74
CA LEU A 465 -5.82 9.78 -20.57
C LEU A 465 -4.37 9.34 -20.41
N LEU A 466 -3.43 9.95 -21.14
CA LEU A 466 -2.00 9.66 -20.99
C LEU A 466 -1.49 9.97 -19.59
N LYS A 467 -1.98 11.06 -18.96
CA LYS A 467 -1.63 11.39 -17.57
C LYS A 467 -2.04 10.31 -16.58
N LEU A 468 -3.11 9.55 -16.87
CA LEU A 468 -3.56 8.45 -16.00
C LEU A 468 -2.55 7.31 -15.92
N ARG A 469 -1.61 7.22 -16.87
CA ARG A 469 -0.59 6.17 -16.94
C ARG A 469 0.68 6.48 -16.16
N THR A 470 0.89 7.73 -15.75
CA THR A 470 2.10 8.19 -15.04
C THR A 470 2.49 7.38 -13.79
N PRO A 471 1.57 6.76 -13.02
CA PRO A 471 1.96 5.91 -11.89
C PRO A 471 2.71 4.62 -12.26
N TRP A 472 2.61 4.19 -13.52
CA TRP A 472 3.27 3.02 -14.09
C TRP A 472 4.53 3.45 -14.84
#